data_AF-A0A918EQC2-F1
#
_entry.id   AF-A0A918EQC2-F1
#
_cell.length_a   1.000
_cell.length_b   1.000
_cell.length_c   1.000
_cell.angle_alpha   90.00
_cell.angle_beta   90.00
_cell.angle_gamma   90.00
#
_symmetry.space_group_name_H-M   'P 1'
#
loop_
_entity.id
_entity.type
_entity.pdbx_description
1 polymer ?
#
loop_
_entity_poly.entity_id
_entity_poly.type
_entity_poly.pdbx_seq_one_letter_code
_entity_poly.pdbx_strand_id
1 'polypeptide(L)'
;MRRRLRALAAALFALPLAFAAAPSAHAADPTTMTSGFYVDPDSSAKRWVAANPGDGRAAAINASIANTPMARWFGSWSGTIGTATGAYVGEADPRDELPILVACNIYNRDYCGGHSAGGAASPSAYASWIAQFAGGIAGRSTSTVPRVRRAETMGPAPQAGAPIGRTVPPITLPGWDVLRRYR
;
A
#
# COMPACT_ATOMS: atom_id res chain seq x y z
N MET A 1 -47.60 -21.98 37.07
CA MET A 1 -46.18 -21.71 36.71
C MET A 1 -45.60 -22.53 35.54
N ARG A 2 -46.27 -23.56 34.98
CA ARG A 2 -45.65 -24.47 33.99
C ARG A 2 -45.95 -24.21 32.50
N ARG A 3 -46.84 -23.26 32.17
CA ARG A 3 -47.23 -22.97 30.77
C ARG A 3 -46.55 -21.75 30.14
N ARG A 4 -45.84 -20.91 30.91
CA ARG A 4 -45.13 -19.73 30.36
C ARG A 4 -43.69 -20.00 29.94
N LEU A 5 -43.19 -21.22 30.15
CA LEU A 5 -41.80 -21.61 29.84
C LEU A 5 -41.62 -22.24 28.45
N ARG A 6 -42.69 -22.43 27.67
CA ARG A 6 -42.61 -23.08 26.34
C ARG A 6 -42.58 -22.12 25.15
N ALA A 7 -42.86 -20.83 25.35
CA ALA A 7 -42.89 -19.85 24.25
C ALA A 7 -41.55 -19.15 23.99
N LEU A 8 -40.55 -19.29 24.87
CA LEU A 8 -39.24 -18.65 24.70
C LEU A 8 -38.17 -19.55 24.06
N ALA A 9 -38.44 -20.84 23.87
CA ALA A 9 -37.46 -21.77 23.31
C ALA A 9 -37.44 -21.82 21.77
N ALA A 10 -38.49 -21.34 21.09
CA ALA A 10 -38.59 -21.41 19.63
C ALA A 10 -37.98 -20.20 18.90
N ALA A 11 -37.79 -19.06 19.57
CA ALA A 11 -37.26 -17.85 18.93
C ALA A 11 -35.72 -17.77 18.89
N LEU A 12 -35.01 -18.58 19.67
CA LEU A 12 -33.53 -18.56 19.72
C LEU A 12 -32.84 -19.50 18.72
N PHE A 13 -33.57 -20.40 18.06
CA PHE A 13 -32.96 -21.33 17.09
C PHE A 13 -33.03 -20.89 15.63
N ALA A 14 -33.68 -19.77 15.31
CA ALA A 14 -33.72 -19.23 13.95
C ALA A 14 -32.63 -18.19 13.66
N LEU A 15 -31.89 -17.71 14.67
CA LEU A 15 -30.81 -16.73 14.48
C LEU A 15 -29.44 -17.28 14.01
N PRO A 16 -29.06 -18.57 14.14
CA PRO A 16 -27.73 -18.99 13.72
C PRO A 16 -27.62 -19.21 12.20
N LEU A 17 -28.73 -19.22 11.44
CA LEU A 17 -28.68 -19.51 10.00
C LEU A 17 -28.55 -18.26 9.10
N ALA A 18 -28.78 -17.06 9.63
CA ALA A 18 -28.62 -15.82 8.84
C ALA A 18 -27.17 -15.32 8.79
N PHE A 19 -26.28 -15.81 9.66
CA PHE A 19 -24.88 -15.37 9.74
C PHE A 19 -23.91 -16.21 8.88
N ALA A 20 -24.37 -17.34 8.32
CA ALA A 20 -23.51 -18.27 7.58
C ALA A 20 -23.41 -17.97 6.07
N ALA A 21 -24.13 -16.96 5.56
CA ALA A 21 -24.21 -16.66 4.13
C ALA A 21 -23.88 -15.20 3.79
N ALA A 22 -23.13 -14.50 4.63
CA ALA A 22 -22.49 -13.27 4.17
C ALA A 22 -21.40 -13.68 3.16
N PRO A 23 -21.50 -13.30 1.87
CA PRO A 23 -20.42 -13.57 0.93
C PRO A 23 -19.14 -12.97 1.49
N SER A 24 -18.06 -13.76 1.51
CA SER A 24 -16.73 -13.25 1.80
C SER A 24 -16.50 -12.02 0.94
N ALA A 25 -16.38 -10.85 1.56
CA ALA A 25 -16.04 -9.63 0.87
C ALA A 25 -14.65 -9.84 0.26
N HIS A 26 -14.60 -10.28 -0.99
CA HIS A 26 -13.37 -10.29 -1.74
C HIS A 26 -12.93 -8.84 -1.82
N ALA A 27 -11.71 -8.57 -1.32
CA ALA A 27 -11.11 -7.27 -1.55
C ALA A 27 -11.11 -7.03 -3.06
N ALA A 28 -11.68 -5.91 -3.49
CA ALA A 28 -11.66 -5.54 -4.89
C ALA A 28 -10.20 -5.49 -5.36
N ASP A 29 -9.95 -5.96 -6.58
CA ASP A 29 -8.62 -5.87 -7.18
C ASP A 29 -8.39 -4.41 -7.61
N PRO A 30 -7.49 -3.67 -6.94
CA PRO A 30 -7.26 -2.26 -7.22
C PRO A 30 -6.78 -2.02 -8.66
N THR A 31 -6.16 -3.02 -9.30
CA THR A 31 -5.70 -2.92 -10.69
C THR A 31 -6.84 -2.87 -11.70
N THR A 32 -8.04 -3.29 -11.29
CA THR A 32 -9.26 -3.26 -12.11
C THR A 32 -10.19 -2.09 -11.78
N MET A 33 -9.83 -1.28 -10.79
CA MET A 33 -10.67 -0.20 -10.25
C MET A 33 -10.28 1.20 -10.76
N THR A 34 -9.28 1.28 -11.65
CA THR A 34 -8.70 2.52 -12.17
C THR A 34 -8.48 2.37 -13.68
N SER A 35 -8.28 3.48 -14.37
CA SER A 35 -7.96 3.57 -15.80
C SER A 35 -6.52 3.14 -16.15
N GLY A 36 -5.82 2.48 -15.23
CA GLY A 36 -4.47 1.95 -15.42
C GLY A 36 -3.52 2.37 -14.31
N PHE A 37 -2.22 2.15 -14.52
CA PHE A 37 -1.19 2.58 -13.57
C PHE A 37 -0.72 4.00 -13.87
N TYR A 38 -0.47 4.76 -12.81
CA TYR A 38 -0.03 6.14 -12.88
C TYR A 38 1.39 6.28 -13.45
N VAL A 39 1.55 7.20 -14.40
CA VAL A 39 2.84 7.62 -14.93
C VAL A 39 3.28 8.89 -14.22
N ASP A 40 4.35 8.80 -13.42
CA ASP A 40 4.92 9.93 -12.69
C ASP A 40 5.48 10.99 -13.66
N PRO A 41 4.84 12.18 -13.78
CA PRO A 41 5.32 13.24 -14.65
C PRO A 41 6.67 13.81 -14.18
N ASP A 42 7.02 13.62 -12.91
CA ASP A 42 8.28 14.03 -12.30
C ASP A 42 9.30 12.88 -12.21
N SER A 43 9.10 11.78 -12.93
CA SER A 43 10.13 10.74 -13.03
C SER A 43 11.43 11.29 -13.62
N SER A 44 12.57 10.69 -13.25
CA SER A 44 13.87 11.09 -13.79
C SER A 44 13.91 11.00 -15.33
N ALA A 45 13.27 9.99 -15.90
CA ALA A 45 13.14 9.82 -17.35
C ALA A 45 12.31 10.96 -17.98
N LYS A 46 11.15 11.33 -17.40
CA LYS A 46 10.34 12.46 -17.86
C LYS A 46 11.12 13.77 -17.83
N ARG A 47 11.79 14.07 -16.71
CA ARG A 47 12.63 15.26 -16.57
C ARG A 47 13.78 15.28 -17.58
N TRP A 48 14.43 14.14 -17.80
CA TRP A 48 15.53 14.05 -18.77
C TRP A 48 15.03 14.32 -20.19
N VAL A 49 13.93 13.70 -20.62
CA VAL A 49 13.34 13.95 -21.95
C VAL A 49 12.99 15.43 -22.12
N ALA A 50 12.34 16.05 -21.13
CA ALA A 50 11.96 17.46 -21.17
C ALA A 50 13.18 18.40 -21.26
N ALA A 51 14.28 18.05 -20.59
CA ALA A 51 15.51 18.82 -20.61
C ALA A 51 16.37 18.61 -21.87
N ASN A 52 16.13 17.55 -22.65
CA ASN A 52 16.95 17.16 -23.80
C ASN A 52 16.13 16.99 -25.10
N PRO A 53 15.33 17.99 -25.54
CA PRO A 53 14.43 17.83 -26.68
C PRO A 53 15.15 17.62 -28.02
N GLY A 54 16.40 18.05 -28.14
CA GLY A 54 17.22 17.88 -29.36
C GLY A 54 18.06 16.60 -29.38
N ASP A 55 18.07 15.80 -28.32
CA ASP A 55 18.82 14.54 -28.29
C ASP A 55 18.08 13.49 -29.14
N GLY A 56 18.77 12.85 -30.09
CA GLY A 56 18.18 11.86 -30.99
C GLY A 56 17.56 10.64 -30.27
N ARG A 57 17.92 10.41 -28.99
CA ARG A 57 17.35 9.34 -28.16
C ARG A 57 16.08 9.76 -27.44
N ALA A 58 15.77 11.06 -27.35
CA ALA A 58 14.67 11.57 -26.54
C ALA A 58 13.31 10.97 -26.92
N ALA A 59 13.03 10.81 -28.20
CA ALA A 59 11.79 10.19 -28.67
C ALA A 59 11.67 8.72 -28.22
N ALA A 60 12.75 7.92 -28.37
CA ALA A 60 12.77 6.52 -27.98
C ALA A 60 12.68 6.34 -26.45
N ILE A 61 13.41 7.17 -25.68
CA ILE A 61 13.34 7.16 -24.21
C ILE A 61 11.94 7.57 -23.73
N ASN A 62 11.33 8.58 -24.37
CA ASN A 62 9.98 9.00 -24.01
C ASN A 62 8.97 7.89 -24.24
N ALA A 63 9.02 7.23 -25.39
CA ALA A 63 8.08 6.17 -25.77
C ALA A 63 8.23 4.91 -24.89
N SER A 64 9.47 4.47 -24.62
CA SER A 64 9.71 3.16 -23.98
C SER A 64 9.97 3.22 -22.48
N ILE A 65 10.33 4.38 -21.93
CA ILE A 65 10.72 4.53 -20.52
C ILE A 65 9.87 5.59 -19.83
N ALA A 66 9.87 6.83 -20.33
CA ALA A 66 9.25 7.93 -19.60
C ALA A 66 7.72 7.82 -19.52
N ASN A 67 7.07 7.25 -20.54
CA ASN A 67 5.63 6.98 -20.55
C ASN A 67 5.24 5.63 -19.92
N THR A 68 6.20 4.87 -19.41
CA THR A 68 5.93 3.57 -18.77
C THR A 68 5.63 3.81 -17.29
N PRO A 69 4.51 3.28 -16.74
CA PRO A 69 4.25 3.35 -15.31
C PRO A 69 5.37 2.68 -14.50
N MET A 70 5.84 3.36 -13.46
CA MET A 70 6.95 2.90 -12.61
C MET A 70 6.66 3.20 -11.15
N ALA A 71 7.26 2.41 -10.26
CA ALA A 71 7.17 2.66 -8.84
C ALA A 71 7.99 3.88 -8.42
N ARG A 72 7.40 4.74 -7.58
CA ARG A 72 8.13 5.83 -6.91
C ARG A 72 8.67 5.36 -5.57
N TRP A 73 9.97 5.58 -5.36
CA TRP A 73 10.68 5.15 -4.16
C TRP A 73 10.70 6.25 -3.12
N PHE A 74 10.30 5.90 -1.89
CA PHE A 74 10.31 6.80 -0.75
C PHE A 74 11.24 6.26 0.33
N GLY A 75 12.00 7.15 0.97
CA GLY A 75 12.96 6.79 2.00
C GLY A 75 13.19 7.91 3.00
N SER A 76 14.31 7.86 3.71
CA SER A 76 14.75 8.94 4.60
C SER A 76 14.95 10.28 3.86
N TRP A 77 15.21 10.24 2.54
CA TRP A 77 15.37 11.42 1.68
C TRP A 77 14.05 12.08 1.27
N SER A 78 12.90 11.50 1.61
CA SER A 78 11.59 11.99 1.13
C SER A 78 10.98 13.12 1.97
N GLY A 79 11.73 13.68 2.93
CA GLY A 79 11.23 14.71 3.84
C GLY A 79 10.08 14.20 4.73
N THR A 80 9.06 15.04 4.95
CA THR A 80 7.86 14.66 5.71
C THR A 80 7.05 13.62 4.94
N ILE A 81 7.21 12.34 5.32
CA ILE A 81 6.77 11.23 4.46
C ILE A 81 5.26 11.20 4.20
N GLY A 82 4.42 11.54 5.19
CA GLY A 82 2.97 11.56 4.99
C GLY A 82 2.52 12.64 3.99
N THR A 83 3.18 13.79 3.98
CA THR A 83 2.95 14.84 2.97
C THR A 83 3.43 14.39 1.60
N ALA A 84 4.60 13.75 1.52
CA ALA A 84 5.17 13.30 0.26
C ALA A 84 4.33 12.19 -0.41
N THR A 85 3.89 11.18 0.34
CA THR A 85 3.01 10.13 -0.19
C THR A 85 1.63 10.68 -0.52
N GLY A 86 1.08 11.55 0.33
CA GLY A 86 -0.19 12.21 0.08
C GLY A 86 -0.17 13.05 -1.18
N ALA A 87 0.88 13.84 -1.42
CA ALA A 87 1.02 14.61 -2.66
C ALA A 87 1.04 13.68 -3.88
N TYR A 88 1.89 12.66 -3.88
CA TYR A 88 2.02 11.74 -5.00
C TYR A 88 0.72 11.00 -5.34
N VAL A 89 0.00 10.49 -4.33
CA VAL A 89 -1.31 9.86 -4.54
C VAL A 89 -2.35 10.88 -5.01
N GLY A 90 -2.30 12.11 -4.50
CA GLY A 90 -3.21 13.19 -4.89
C GLY A 90 -3.06 13.63 -6.35
N GLU A 91 -1.89 13.48 -6.95
CA GLU A 91 -1.67 13.77 -8.38
C GLU A 91 -2.22 12.67 -9.31
N ALA A 92 -2.35 11.44 -8.79
CA ALA A 92 -2.87 10.30 -9.54
C ALA A 92 -4.40 10.21 -9.50
N ASP A 93 -5.01 10.60 -8.38
CA ASP A 93 -6.46 10.57 -8.14
C ASP A 93 -7.31 11.26 -9.22
N PRO A 94 -7.04 12.52 -9.64
CA PRO A 94 -7.85 13.18 -10.68
C PRO A 94 -7.70 12.57 -12.07
N ARG A 95 -6.72 11.66 -12.26
CA ARG A 95 -6.51 10.93 -13.52
C ARG A 95 -7.18 9.56 -13.53
N ASP A 96 -7.79 9.15 -12.41
CA ASP A 96 -8.28 7.79 -12.21
C ASP A 96 -7.17 6.75 -12.48
N GLU A 97 -5.93 7.03 -12.06
CA GLU A 97 -4.80 6.14 -12.27
C GLU A 97 -4.27 5.61 -10.92
N LEU A 98 -3.80 4.36 -10.90
CA LEU A 98 -3.27 3.69 -9.71
C LEU A 98 -1.77 3.98 -9.53
N PRO A 99 -1.35 4.75 -8.50
CA PRO A 99 0.06 4.99 -8.22
C PRO A 99 0.73 3.77 -7.57
N ILE A 100 1.97 3.49 -8.00
CA ILE A 100 2.82 2.45 -7.41
C ILE A 100 3.87 3.12 -6.53
N LEU A 101 3.94 2.72 -5.25
CA LEU A 101 4.82 3.31 -4.25
C LEU A 101 5.70 2.24 -3.60
N VAL A 102 6.98 2.54 -3.39
CA VAL A 102 7.93 1.67 -2.69
C VAL A 102 8.42 2.33 -1.41
N ALA A 103 8.26 1.62 -0.30
CA ALA A 103 8.74 2.03 1.01
C ALA A 103 10.16 1.53 1.25
N CYS A 104 11.15 2.39 1.06
CA CYS A 104 12.58 2.08 1.13
C CYS A 104 13.25 2.83 2.30
N ASN A 105 12.83 2.55 3.54
CA ASN A 105 13.43 3.16 4.73
C ASN A 105 13.67 2.19 5.90
N ILE A 106 13.74 0.88 5.63
CA ILE A 106 13.92 -0.13 6.68
C ILE A 106 15.20 0.12 7.49
N TYR A 107 15.14 -0.10 8.80
CA TYR A 107 16.31 -0.02 9.67
C TYR A 107 17.40 -0.99 9.21
N ASN A 108 18.67 -0.55 9.23
CA ASN A 108 19.84 -1.31 8.76
C ASN A 108 19.75 -1.77 7.28
N ARG A 109 19.16 -0.95 6.39
CA ARG A 109 19.15 -1.25 4.96
C ARG A 109 20.59 -1.29 4.44
N ASP A 110 20.96 -2.39 3.80
CA ASP A 110 22.26 -2.65 3.17
C ASP A 110 23.48 -2.34 4.08
N TYR A 111 23.37 -2.65 5.38
CA TYR A 111 24.35 -2.29 6.41
C TYR A 111 25.76 -2.87 6.19
N CYS A 112 25.91 -3.87 5.31
CA CYS A 112 27.21 -4.44 4.93
C CYS A 112 28.02 -3.53 3.98
N GLY A 113 27.65 -2.27 3.80
CA GLY A 113 28.44 -1.26 3.08
C GLY A 113 28.13 -1.13 1.58
N GLY A 114 26.91 -1.49 1.17
CA GLY A 114 26.48 -1.30 -0.22
C GLY A 114 26.20 0.17 -0.57
N HIS A 115 26.14 0.51 -1.87
CA HIS A 115 25.76 1.85 -2.35
C HIS A 115 24.34 2.28 -1.95
N SER A 116 23.51 1.32 -1.55
CA SER A 116 22.13 1.53 -1.09
C SER A 116 22.03 1.60 0.43
N ALA A 117 23.14 1.59 1.19
CA ALA A 117 23.13 1.64 2.65
C ALA A 117 22.34 2.83 3.21
N GLY A 118 21.63 2.60 4.32
CA GLY A 118 20.89 3.64 5.03
C GLY A 118 19.68 3.09 5.78
N GLY A 119 18.59 3.87 5.75
CA GLY A 119 17.34 3.54 6.42
C GLY A 119 17.05 4.39 7.64
N ALA A 120 16.01 4.03 8.38
CA ALA A 120 15.63 4.70 9.61
C ALA A 120 16.73 4.57 10.69
N ALA A 121 16.76 5.51 11.64
CA ALA A 121 17.74 5.51 12.74
C ALA A 121 17.53 4.36 13.75
N SER A 122 16.33 3.77 13.79
CA SER A 122 15.98 2.66 14.67
C SER A 122 14.75 1.91 14.14
N PRO A 123 14.45 0.71 14.67
CA PRO A 123 13.19 0.02 14.38
C PRO A 123 11.95 0.85 14.75
N SER A 124 11.98 1.60 15.85
CA SER A 124 10.87 2.46 16.26
C SER A 124 10.69 3.67 15.34
N ALA A 125 11.79 4.28 14.88
CA ALA A 125 11.74 5.34 13.89
C ALA A 125 11.15 4.86 12.56
N TYR A 126 11.49 3.64 12.13
CA TYR A 126 10.86 3.03 10.95
C TYR A 126 9.35 2.80 11.17
N ALA A 127 8.94 2.31 12.34
CA ALA A 127 7.53 2.11 12.66
C ALA A 127 6.73 3.43 12.60
N SER A 128 7.28 4.52 13.14
CA SER A 128 6.67 5.85 13.03
C SER A 128 6.64 6.36 11.58
N TRP A 129 7.71 6.12 10.82
CA TRP A 129 7.81 6.54 9.42
C TRP A 129 6.80 5.79 8.53
N ILE A 130 6.67 4.47 8.67
CA ILE A 130 5.74 3.67 7.84
C ILE A 130 4.28 3.96 8.20
N ALA A 131 3.99 4.30 9.46
CA ALA A 131 2.65 4.75 9.85
C ALA A 131 2.28 6.08 9.16
N GLN A 132 3.20 7.04 9.10
CA GLN A 132 2.99 8.30 8.38
C GLN A 132 2.90 8.09 6.85
N PHE A 133 3.73 7.21 6.29
CA PHE A 133 3.67 6.80 4.89
C PHE A 133 2.27 6.30 4.52
N ALA A 134 1.73 5.37 5.32
CA ALA A 134 0.39 4.82 5.12
C ALA A 134 -0.72 5.85 5.36
N GLY A 135 -0.56 6.73 6.36
CA GLY A 135 -1.50 7.82 6.63
C GLY A 135 -1.67 8.78 5.46
N GLY A 136 -0.58 9.12 4.77
CA GLY A 136 -0.63 9.96 3.57
C GLY A 136 -1.39 9.34 2.41
N ILE A 137 -1.35 8.01 2.26
CA ILE A 137 -2.10 7.28 1.23
C ILE A 137 -3.60 7.23 1.57
N ALA A 138 -3.95 7.00 2.83
CA ALA A 138 -5.34 6.78 3.25
C ALA A 138 -6.21 8.06 3.27
N GLY A 139 -5.61 9.25 3.30
CA GLY A 139 -6.31 10.50 3.56
C GLY A 139 -7.26 11.01 2.46
N ARG A 140 -7.41 10.34 1.31
CA ARG A 140 -8.13 10.90 0.14
C ARG A 140 -9.21 10.02 -0.52
N SER A 141 -9.60 8.88 0.04
CA SER A 141 -10.75 8.12 -0.47
C SER A 141 -12.11 8.75 -0.06
N THR A 142 -12.52 9.86 -0.68
CA THR A 142 -13.87 10.43 -0.50
C THR A 142 -14.53 10.88 -1.81
N SER A 143 -14.89 9.94 -2.69
CA SER A 143 -16.15 9.94 -3.47
C SER A 143 -16.21 8.69 -4.35
N THR A 144 -17.26 7.88 -4.15
CA THR A 144 -17.74 6.83 -5.07
C THR A 144 -16.80 5.61 -5.31
N VAL A 145 -17.09 4.49 -4.62
CA VAL A 145 -16.61 3.09 -4.88
C VAL A 145 -15.15 2.82 -4.43
N PRO A 146 -14.87 1.64 -3.81
CA PRO A 146 -14.32 1.59 -2.46
C PRO A 146 -12.82 1.81 -2.42
N ARG A 147 -12.41 2.73 -1.53
CA ARG A 147 -11.26 2.64 -0.62
C ARG A 147 -10.10 1.82 -1.19
N VAL A 148 -9.00 2.48 -1.54
CA VAL A 148 -7.68 1.85 -1.76
C VAL A 148 -7.37 0.94 -0.58
N ARG A 149 -7.82 -0.30 -0.68
CA ARG A 149 -7.48 -1.39 0.22
C ARG A 149 -6.30 -2.02 -0.49
N ARG A 150 -5.13 -1.52 -0.11
CA ARG A 150 -3.79 -1.93 -0.54
C ARG A 150 -3.21 -1.02 -1.64
N ALA A 151 -2.28 -0.16 -1.23
CA ALA A 151 -1.09 0.03 -2.04
C ALA A 151 -0.30 -1.29 -1.96
N GLU A 152 0.13 -1.83 -3.08
CA GLU A 152 1.13 -2.91 -3.07
C GLU A 152 2.47 -2.31 -2.62
N THR A 153 2.66 -2.21 -1.32
CA THR A 153 3.99 -2.09 -0.76
C THR A 153 4.65 -3.45 -0.95
N MET A 154 5.58 -3.55 -1.89
CA MET A 154 6.50 -4.68 -1.92
C MET A 154 7.23 -4.66 -0.56
N GLY A 155 6.94 -5.65 0.28
CA GLY A 155 7.53 -5.78 1.61
C GLY A 155 9.06 -5.93 1.53
N PRO A 156 9.78 -5.78 2.65
CA PRO A 156 11.23 -5.90 2.63
C PRO A 156 11.65 -7.27 2.08
N ALA A 157 12.69 -7.27 1.26
CA ALA A 157 13.35 -8.49 0.82
C ALA A 157 13.74 -9.34 2.04
N PRO A 158 13.63 -10.69 1.97
CA PRO A 158 14.01 -11.55 3.07
C PRO A 158 15.47 -11.31 3.46
N GLN A 159 15.72 -11.25 4.78
CA GLN A 159 17.05 -11.10 5.36
C GLN A 159 17.99 -12.17 4.82
N ALA A 160 19.18 -11.77 4.36
CA ALA A 160 20.21 -12.70 3.90
C ALA A 160 20.60 -13.66 5.05
N GLY A 161 20.18 -14.92 4.95
CA GLY A 161 20.53 -15.98 5.92
C GLY A 161 19.37 -16.86 6.42
N ALA A 162 18.12 -16.59 6.08
CA ALA A 162 17.01 -17.49 6.46
C ALA A 162 16.93 -18.71 5.52
N PRO A 163 16.87 -19.96 6.02
CA PRO A 163 16.68 -21.11 5.17
C PRO A 163 15.35 -21.01 4.42
N ILE A 164 15.43 -21.19 3.10
CA ILE A 164 14.32 -21.16 2.14
C ILE A 164 13.42 -22.36 2.43
N GLY A 165 12.50 -22.24 3.38
CA GLY A 165 11.63 -23.37 3.76
C GLY A 165 10.75 -23.21 4.99
N ARG A 166 10.86 -22.12 5.75
CA ARG A 166 9.88 -21.83 6.81
C ARG A 166 8.92 -20.74 6.36
N THR A 167 7.66 -21.12 6.24
CA THR A 167 6.50 -20.24 6.17
C THR A 167 6.71 -19.06 7.12
N VAL A 168 6.84 -17.86 6.57
CA VAL A 168 6.96 -16.64 7.36
C VAL A 168 5.67 -16.51 8.15
N PRO A 169 5.68 -16.59 9.50
CA PRO A 169 4.47 -16.32 10.26
C PRO A 169 4.05 -14.87 10.01
N PRO A 170 2.74 -14.58 9.92
CA PRO A 170 2.27 -13.23 9.68
C PRO A 170 2.82 -12.30 10.77
N ILE A 171 3.60 -11.31 10.35
CA ILE A 171 4.10 -10.26 11.23
C ILE A 171 2.88 -9.50 11.74
N THR A 172 2.53 -9.76 13.00
CA THR A 172 1.47 -9.02 13.68
C THR A 172 2.11 -7.75 14.24
N LEU A 173 2.15 -6.69 13.43
CA LEU A 173 2.60 -5.38 13.89
C LEU A 173 1.44 -4.68 14.63
N PRO A 174 1.66 -4.14 15.84
CA PRO A 174 0.64 -3.38 16.56
C PRO A 174 0.33 -2.11 15.77
N GLY A 175 -0.89 -2.05 15.23
CA GLY A 175 -1.34 -1.00 14.30
C GLY A 175 -2.23 -1.53 13.17
N TRP A 176 -2.09 -2.81 12.81
CA TRP A 176 -3.00 -3.50 11.89
C TRP A 176 -4.30 -4.00 12.57
N ASP A 177 -4.39 -3.89 13.89
CA ASP A 177 -5.48 -4.44 14.72
C ASP A 177 -6.69 -3.53 14.92
N VAL A 178 -6.71 -2.33 14.35
CA VAL A 178 -7.89 -1.44 14.44
C VAL A 178 -9.10 -1.99 13.67
N LEU A 179 -8.94 -3.04 12.85
CA LEU A 179 -10.03 -3.67 12.11
C LEU A 179 -10.45 -5.07 12.63
N ARG A 180 -9.88 -5.56 13.74
CA ARG A 180 -10.33 -6.83 14.36
C ARG A 180 -11.41 -6.66 15.45
N ARG A 181 -11.89 -5.44 15.69
CA ARG A 181 -12.85 -5.13 16.76
C ARG A 181 -14.33 -5.06 16.35
N TYR A 182 -14.67 -5.62 15.20
CA TYR A 182 -16.05 -5.89 14.80
C TYR A 182 -16.16 -7.29 14.19
N ARG A 183 -15.88 -8.32 15.02
CA ARG A 183 -16.41 -9.67 14.79
C ARG A 183 -17.73 -9.80 15.53
#